data_AF-A0A380H0T1-F1
#
_entry.id   AF-A0A380H0T1-F1
#
_cell.length_a   1.000
_cell.length_b   1.000
_cell.length_c   1.000
_cell.angle_alpha   90.00
_cell.angle_beta   90.00
_cell.angle_gamma   90.00
#
_symmetry.space_group_name_H-M   'P 1'
#
loop_
_entity.id
_entity.type
_entity.pdbx_description
1 polymer ?
#
loop_
_entity_poly.entity_id
_entity_poly.type
_entity_poly.pdbx_seq_one_letter_code
_entity_poly.pdbx_strand_id
1 'polypeptide(L)'
;MIKKGAQQAPARSLLHATGALHKPTDMNKPFVAICNSYIDIVPGHVHLRELADIAKDAIREAGAIPFKFNTIGVDNGIAMGHIGMRYSLPSRKIIADAAETVINAHWFDGVFYIPNCDKITQECYLQPYVQMSQLFFVQVVQ
;
A
#
# COMPACT_ATOMS: atom_id res chain seq x y z
N MET A 1 18.94 -0.71 -5.58
CA MET A 1 18.74 -0.63 -4.13
C MET A 1 18.97 0.81 -3.70
N ILE A 2 17.95 1.47 -3.15
CA ILE A 2 17.97 2.93 -2.85
C ILE A 2 18.69 3.31 -1.54
N LYS A 3 19.04 2.30 -0.73
CA LYS A 3 19.59 2.49 0.63
C LYS A 3 21.12 2.61 0.68
N LYS A 4 21.85 2.13 -0.34
CA LYS A 4 23.31 1.94 -0.28
C LYS A 4 24.06 2.61 -1.44
N GLY A 5 25.32 2.95 -1.20
CA GLY A 5 26.24 3.53 -2.20
C GLY A 5 26.20 5.05 -2.28
N ALA A 6 27.31 5.65 -2.71
CA ALA A 6 27.46 7.11 -2.82
C ALA A 6 26.44 7.72 -3.80
N GLN A 7 26.17 7.04 -4.92
CA GLN A 7 25.21 7.47 -5.94
C GLN A 7 23.76 7.61 -5.42
N GLN A 8 23.42 6.90 -4.34
CA GLN A 8 22.09 6.95 -3.73
C GLN A 8 21.99 7.98 -2.58
N ALA A 9 22.98 8.87 -2.42
CA ALA A 9 22.90 9.95 -1.44
C ALA A 9 21.65 10.84 -1.61
N PRO A 10 21.24 11.24 -2.83
CA PRO A 10 20.01 12.01 -3.03
C PRO A 10 18.75 11.26 -2.58
N ALA A 11 18.64 9.97 -2.93
CA ALA A 11 17.51 9.14 -2.52
C ALA A 11 17.40 9.04 -0.98
N ARG A 12 18.53 8.84 -0.29
CA ARG A 12 18.56 8.83 1.18
C ARG A 12 18.14 10.18 1.78
N SER A 13 18.54 11.29 1.18
CA SER A 13 18.12 12.62 1.62
C SER A 13 16.60 12.80 1.54
N LEU A 14 15.98 12.38 0.43
CA LEU A 14 14.53 12.39 0.27
C LEU A 14 13.83 11.47 1.29
N LEU A 15 14.39 10.28 1.54
CA LEU A 15 13.86 9.36 2.55
C LEU A 15 13.88 9.97 3.96
N HIS A 16 14.93 10.70 4.32
CA HIS A 16 14.96 11.44 5.60
C HIS A 16 13.92 12.56 5.65
N ALA A 17 13.68 13.26 4.53
CA ALA A 17 12.67 14.32 4.45
C ALA A 17 11.23 13.82 4.66
N THR A 18 10.97 12.52 4.49
CA THR A 18 9.66 11.93 4.79
C THR A 18 9.29 11.95 6.28
N GLY A 19 10.26 12.16 7.17
CA GLY A 19 10.08 12.06 8.62
C GLY A 19 9.89 10.62 9.14
N ALA A 20 9.91 9.61 8.28
CA ALA A 20 9.75 8.21 8.69
C ALA A 20 11.00 7.63 9.37
N LEU A 21 12.17 8.18 9.06
CA LEU A 21 13.47 7.78 9.59
C LEU A 21 13.89 8.74 10.71
N HIS A 22 14.01 8.24 11.93
CA HIS A 22 14.35 9.05 13.10
C HIS A 22 15.85 9.01 13.40
N LYS A 23 16.53 7.92 13.01
CA LYS A 23 17.97 7.69 13.24
C LYS A 23 18.66 7.29 11.94
N PRO A 24 19.97 7.59 11.76
CA PRO A 24 20.73 7.12 10.60
C PRO A 24 20.71 5.59 10.45
N THR A 25 20.64 4.85 11.56
CA THR A 25 20.58 3.39 11.58
C THR A 25 19.26 2.82 11.07
N ASP A 26 18.18 3.61 10.99
CA ASP A 26 16.89 3.17 10.47
C ASP A 26 16.96 2.79 8.98
N MET A 27 17.95 3.32 8.26
CA MET A 27 18.21 2.95 6.85
C MET A 27 18.55 1.45 6.69
N ASN A 28 18.99 0.77 7.75
CA ASN A 28 19.31 -0.66 7.72
C ASN A 28 18.11 -1.55 7.99
N LYS A 29 16.97 -0.98 8.39
CA LYS A 29 15.73 -1.73 8.68
C LYS A 29 14.98 -2.06 7.39
N PRO A 30 14.14 -3.11 7.40
CA PRO A 30 13.24 -3.39 6.29
C PRO A 30 12.23 -2.25 6.14
N PHE A 31 11.99 -1.82 4.90
CA PHE A 31 10.95 -0.87 4.56
C PHE A 31 9.71 -1.64 4.16
N VAL A 32 8.60 -1.39 4.84
CA VAL A 32 7.33 -2.07 4.60
C VAL A 32 6.32 -1.07 4.09
N ALA A 33 5.78 -1.33 2.90
CA ALA A 33 4.70 -0.54 2.34
C ALA A 33 3.37 -0.93 2.99
N ILE A 34 2.48 0.02 3.25
CA ILE A 34 1.09 -0.24 3.64
C ILE A 34 0.23 0.25 2.48
N CYS A 35 -0.35 -0.68 1.73
CA CYS A 35 -1.24 -0.39 0.61
C CYS A 35 -2.68 -0.34 1.11
N ASN A 36 -3.20 0.88 1.28
CA ASN A 36 -4.53 1.13 1.81
C ASN A 36 -5.53 1.44 0.68
N SER A 37 -6.76 0.96 0.79
CA SER A 37 -7.83 1.26 -0.17
C SER A 37 -8.84 2.32 0.32
N TYR A 38 -8.53 3.03 1.42
CA TYR A 38 -9.35 4.13 1.95
C TYR A 38 -9.81 5.12 0.87
N ILE A 39 -11.13 5.29 0.78
CA ILE A 39 -11.81 6.29 -0.06
C ILE A 39 -13.07 6.77 0.67
N ASP A 40 -13.27 8.08 0.77
CA ASP A 40 -14.39 8.68 1.53
C ASP A 40 -15.78 8.34 1.00
N ILE A 41 -15.93 8.20 -0.32
CA ILE A 41 -17.24 7.89 -0.93
C ILE A 41 -17.60 6.41 -0.83
N VAL A 42 -16.68 5.52 -0.42
CA VAL A 42 -16.90 4.08 -0.32
C VAL A 42 -17.14 3.73 1.14
N PRO A 43 -18.38 3.48 1.59
CA PRO A 43 -18.70 3.33 3.02
C PRO A 43 -17.91 2.21 3.70
N GLY A 44 -17.64 1.11 2.99
CA GLY A 44 -16.80 0.03 3.49
C GLY A 44 -15.33 0.40 3.68
N HIS A 45 -14.86 1.54 3.19
CA HIS A 45 -13.43 1.90 3.21
C HIS A 45 -13.10 3.03 4.18
N VAL A 46 -14.09 3.75 4.70
CA VAL A 46 -13.86 4.97 5.50
C VAL A 46 -13.03 4.71 6.75
N HIS A 47 -13.21 3.55 7.38
CA HIS A 47 -12.50 3.13 8.59
C HIS A 47 -11.06 2.65 8.32
N LEU A 48 -10.69 2.41 7.05
CA LEU A 48 -9.36 1.89 6.71
C LEU A 48 -8.25 2.92 6.92
N ARG A 49 -8.58 4.21 7.04
CA ARG A 49 -7.59 5.25 7.39
C ARG A 49 -7.00 4.97 8.78
N GLU A 50 -7.87 4.75 9.76
CA GLU A 50 -7.49 4.48 11.16
C GLU A 50 -6.78 3.14 11.28
N LEU A 51 -7.30 2.10 10.61
CA LEU A 51 -6.65 0.79 10.60
C LEU A 51 -5.22 0.85 10.04
N ALA A 52 -4.99 1.66 9.01
CA ALA A 52 -3.66 1.81 8.44
C ALA A 52 -2.70 2.57 9.37
N ASP A 53 -3.20 3.42 10.27
CA ASP A 53 -2.38 4.04 11.31
C ASP A 53 -2.03 3.04 12.41
N ILE A 54 -2.97 2.18 12.83
CA ILE A 54 -2.69 1.06 13.74
C ILE A 54 -1.64 0.11 13.14
N ALA A 55 -1.79 -0.25 11.86
CA ALA A 55 -0.82 -1.11 11.18
C ALA A 55 0.57 -0.46 11.09
N LYS A 56 0.62 0.87 10.88
CA LYS A 56 1.87 1.64 10.86
C LYS A 56 2.60 1.54 12.20
N ASP A 57 1.89 1.66 13.31
CA ASP A 57 2.48 1.55 14.63
C ASP A 57 2.98 0.13 14.92
N ALA A 58 2.16 -0.89 14.63
CA ALA A 58 2.55 -2.30 14.81
C ALA A 58 3.78 -2.69 13.98
N ILE A 59 3.88 -2.24 12.73
CA ILE A 59 5.05 -2.49 11.86
C ILE A 59 6.31 -1.81 12.43
N ARG A 60 6.16 -0.61 12.99
CA ARG A 60 7.28 0.10 13.63
C ARG A 60 7.73 -0.60 14.91
N GLU A 61 6.80 -1.11 15.72
CA GLU A 61 7.08 -1.92 16.90
C GLU A 61 7.79 -3.24 16.56
N ALA A 62 7.43 -3.86 15.44
CA ALA A 62 8.11 -5.03 14.88
C ALA A 62 9.52 -4.73 14.34
N GLY A 63 9.99 -3.48 14.40
CA GLY A 63 11.35 -3.08 14.05
C GLY A 63 11.55 -2.71 12.57
N ALA A 64 10.47 -2.57 11.80
CA ALA A 64 10.51 -2.14 10.40
C ALA A 64 10.19 -0.63 10.25
N ILE A 65 10.40 -0.08 9.05
CA ILE A 65 10.01 1.29 8.71
C ILE A 65 8.78 1.27 7.81
N PRO A 66 7.60 1.69 8.31
CA PRO A 66 6.36 1.67 7.55
C PRO A 66 6.21 2.91 6.66
N PHE A 67 5.75 2.71 5.43
CA PHE A 67 5.36 3.76 4.50
C PHE A 67 3.94 3.49 3.97
N LYS A 68 2.99 4.35 4.30
CA LYS A 68 1.60 4.22 3.87
C LYS A 68 1.38 4.93 2.55
N PHE A 69 0.68 4.28 1.63
CA PHE A 69 0.14 4.88 0.41
C PHE A 69 -1.26 4.32 0.15
N ASN A 70 -1.99 4.97 -0.76
CA ASN A 70 -3.33 4.54 -1.14
C ASN A 70 -3.38 4.04 -2.59
N THR A 71 -4.25 3.06 -2.84
CA THR A 71 -4.72 2.69 -4.18
C THR A 71 -6.16 3.16 -4.39
N ILE A 72 -6.65 3.07 -5.63
CA ILE A 72 -8.01 3.47 -5.99
C ILE A 72 -9.03 2.39 -5.61
N GLY A 73 -10.31 2.68 -5.82
CA GLY A 73 -11.41 1.78 -5.51
C GLY A 73 -12.73 2.31 -6.05
N VAL A 74 -13.64 1.39 -6.35
CA VAL A 74 -15.00 1.69 -6.84
C VAL A 74 -15.99 0.90 -6.00
N ASP A 75 -17.01 1.58 -5.49
CA ASP A 75 -18.12 0.95 -4.79
C ASP A 75 -19.18 0.47 -5.78
N ASN A 76 -19.39 -0.84 -5.86
CA ASN A 76 -20.43 -1.40 -6.74
C ASN A 76 -21.84 -0.97 -6.28
N GLY A 77 -22.06 -0.90 -4.96
CA GLY A 77 -23.29 -0.43 -4.33
C GLY A 77 -23.76 0.90 -4.92
N ILE A 78 -22.85 1.87 -4.97
CA ILE A 78 -23.09 3.21 -5.50
C ILE A 78 -23.14 3.19 -7.03
N ALA A 79 -22.23 2.48 -7.69
CA ALA A 79 -22.10 2.51 -9.15
C ALA A 79 -23.20 1.74 -9.92
N MET A 80 -23.94 0.86 -9.23
CA MET A 80 -25.00 0.05 -9.82
C MET A 80 -26.13 0.91 -10.40
N GLY A 81 -26.63 0.53 -11.57
CA GLY A 81 -27.79 1.17 -12.20
C GLY A 81 -27.50 2.41 -13.05
N HIS A 82 -26.24 2.82 -13.20
CA HIS A 82 -25.86 3.92 -14.09
C HIS A 82 -24.51 3.68 -14.78
N ILE A 83 -24.04 4.67 -15.56
CA ILE A 83 -22.81 4.59 -16.36
C ILE A 83 -21.55 4.22 -15.54
N GLY A 84 -21.56 4.45 -14.23
CA GLY A 84 -20.44 4.17 -13.32
C GLY A 84 -20.07 2.69 -13.25
N MET A 85 -21.05 1.78 -13.42
CA MET A 85 -20.78 0.34 -13.35
C MET A 85 -19.80 -0.15 -14.43
N ARG A 86 -19.64 0.61 -15.53
CA ARG A 86 -18.65 0.32 -16.59
C ARG A 86 -17.20 0.43 -16.09
N TYR A 87 -16.95 1.11 -14.98
CA TYR A 87 -15.62 1.32 -14.41
C TYR A 87 -15.28 0.32 -13.30
N SER A 88 -16.26 -0.41 -12.76
CA SER A 88 -16.06 -1.33 -11.63
C SER A 88 -15.10 -2.48 -11.99
N LEU A 89 -15.40 -3.29 -13.01
CA LEU A 89 -14.56 -4.43 -13.35
C LEU A 89 -13.17 -4.02 -13.88
N PRO A 90 -13.03 -3.01 -14.76
CA PRO A 90 -11.71 -2.54 -15.21
C PRO A 90 -10.84 -1.96 -14.10
N SER A 91 -11.42 -1.45 -13.00
CA SER A 91 -10.65 -0.89 -11.89
C SER A 91 -9.66 -1.88 -11.27
N ARG A 92 -9.96 -3.18 -11.33
CA ARG A 92 -9.11 -4.27 -10.83
C ARG A 92 -7.66 -4.15 -11.29
N LYS A 93 -7.46 -4.05 -12.60
CA LYS A 93 -6.12 -3.96 -13.17
C LYS A 93 -5.42 -2.66 -12.77
N ILE A 94 -6.17 -1.56 -12.71
CA ILE A 94 -5.62 -0.26 -12.29
C ILE A 94 -5.16 -0.33 -10.83
N ILE A 95 -5.91 -1.01 -9.95
CA ILE A 95 -5.55 -1.19 -8.54
C ILE A 95 -4.24 -1.97 -8.41
N ALA A 96 -4.12 -3.10 -9.14
CA ALA A 96 -2.90 -3.89 -9.18
C ALA A 96 -1.71 -3.09 -9.72
N ASP A 97 -1.87 -2.49 -10.90
CA ASP A 97 -0.83 -1.71 -11.57
C ASP A 97 -0.37 -0.53 -10.69
N ALA A 98 -1.30 0.16 -10.02
CA ALA A 98 -0.99 1.28 -9.13
C ALA A 98 -0.20 0.84 -7.90
N ALA A 99 -0.62 -0.24 -7.23
CA ALA A 99 0.08 -0.78 -6.08
C ALA A 99 1.48 -1.28 -6.47
N GLU A 100 1.57 -2.09 -7.51
CA GLU A 100 2.82 -2.65 -8.01
C GLU A 100 3.82 -1.55 -8.39
N THR A 101 3.34 -0.51 -9.10
CA THR A 101 4.18 0.64 -9.49
C THR A 101 4.83 1.30 -8.29
N VAL A 102 4.06 1.60 -7.24
CA VAL A 102 4.61 2.21 -6.02
C VAL A 102 5.57 1.26 -5.33
N ILE A 103 5.22 -0.02 -5.23
CA ILE A 103 6.00 -1.02 -4.50
C ILE A 103 7.39 -1.19 -5.13
N ASN A 104 7.43 -1.43 -6.43
CA ASN A 104 8.65 -1.71 -7.17
C ASN A 104 9.51 -0.47 -7.36
N ALA A 105 8.90 0.70 -7.64
CA ALA A 105 9.66 1.94 -7.81
C ALA A 105 10.42 2.36 -6.55
N HIS A 106 9.85 2.10 -5.37
CA HIS A 106 10.42 2.52 -4.08
C HIS A 106 11.19 1.42 -3.35
N TRP A 107 11.39 0.25 -3.98
CA TRP A 107 12.23 -0.83 -3.43
C TRP A 107 11.83 -1.24 -2.01
N PHE A 108 10.54 -1.43 -1.75
CA PHE A 108 10.09 -1.94 -0.46
C PHE A 108 10.52 -3.40 -0.27
N ASP A 109 10.83 -3.74 0.98
CA ASP A 109 11.23 -5.09 1.39
C ASP A 109 9.98 -5.97 1.69
N GLY A 110 8.85 -5.35 1.98
CA GLY A 110 7.57 -6.00 2.25
C GLY A 110 6.39 -5.07 1.92
N VAL A 111 5.20 -5.63 1.76
CA VAL A 111 3.93 -4.92 1.61
C VAL A 111 2.87 -5.53 2.51
N PHE A 112 2.11 -4.66 3.16
CA PHE A 112 0.94 -4.97 3.96
C PHE A 112 -0.31 -4.41 3.27
N TYR A 113 -1.18 -5.28 2.78
CA TYR A 113 -2.42 -4.86 2.11
C TYR A 113 -3.56 -4.69 3.09
N ILE A 114 -4.32 -3.61 2.92
CA ILE A 114 -5.58 -3.33 3.62
C ILE A 114 -6.70 -3.15 2.57
N PRO A 115 -7.18 -4.26 1.98
CA PRO A 115 -8.30 -4.24 1.07
C PRO A 115 -9.62 -4.42 1.83
N ASN A 116 -10.74 -4.03 1.21
CA ASN A 116 -12.08 -4.35 1.74
C ASN A 116 -13.01 -4.85 0.62
N CYS A 117 -13.22 -4.06 -0.44
CA CYS A 117 -14.13 -4.46 -1.52
C CYS A 117 -13.58 -5.55 -2.44
N ASP A 118 -14.50 -6.31 -3.04
CA ASP A 118 -14.24 -7.51 -3.85
C ASP A 118 -13.19 -7.29 -4.97
N LYS A 119 -13.27 -6.17 -5.67
CA LYS A 119 -12.36 -5.83 -6.77
C LYS A 119 -10.93 -5.57 -6.30
N ILE A 120 -10.76 -5.05 -5.09
CA ILE A 120 -9.44 -4.70 -4.56
C ILE A 120 -8.82 -5.94 -3.92
N THR A 121 -9.60 -6.65 -3.09
CA THR A 121 -9.14 -7.83 -2.37
C THR A 121 -8.54 -8.85 -3.33
N GLN A 122 -9.24 -9.19 -4.42
CA GLN A 122 -8.75 -10.17 -5.40
C GLN A 122 -7.41 -9.77 -6.03
N GLU A 123 -7.23 -8.50 -6.39
CA GLU A 123 -6.07 -8.05 -7.15
C GLU A 123 -4.85 -7.78 -6.26
N CYS A 124 -5.07 -7.46 -4.98
CA CYS A 124 -3.98 -7.45 -4.01
C CYS A 124 -3.31 -8.84 -3.89
N TYR A 125 -4.05 -9.93 -4.10
CA TYR A 125 -3.50 -11.29 -4.10
C TYR A 125 -2.80 -11.69 -5.40
N LEU A 126 -3.07 -11.00 -6.51
CA LEU A 126 -2.63 -11.39 -7.85
C LEU A 126 -1.55 -10.44 -8.39
N GLN A 127 -0.49 -10.18 -7.62
CA GLN A 127 0.63 -9.33 -8.05
C GLN A 127 1.85 -10.16 -8.50
N PRO A 128 1.98 -10.48 -9.80
CA PRO A 128 2.99 -11.43 -10.28
C PRO A 128 4.43 -10.91 -10.18
N TYR A 129 4.62 -9.59 -10.07
CA TYR A 129 5.93 -8.95 -10.03
C TYR A 129 6.34 -8.46 -8.64
N VAL A 130 5.47 -8.60 -7.63
CA VAL A 130 5.86 -8.44 -6.23
C VAL A 130 6.33 -9.80 -5.75
N GLN A 131 7.55 -9.88 -5.20
CA GLN A 131 8.09 -11.16 -4.76
C GLN A 131 7.21 -11.74 -3.65
N MET A 132 6.83 -13.02 -3.77
CA MET A 132 5.91 -13.68 -2.84
C MET A 132 6.36 -13.60 -1.37
N SER A 133 7.67 -13.56 -1.13
CA SER A 133 8.28 -13.40 0.20
C SER A 133 8.07 -12.03 0.85
N GLN A 134 7.48 -11.07 0.11
CA GLN A 134 7.26 -9.70 0.56
C GLN A 134 5.79 -9.45 0.94
N LEU A 135 4.91 -10.44 0.82
CA LEU A 135 3.47 -10.27 0.96
C LEU A 135 2.98 -10.56 2.38
N PHE A 136 2.38 -9.56 3.03
CA PHE A 136 1.61 -9.71 4.27
C PHE A 136 0.18 -9.22 4.02
N PHE A 137 -0.81 -10.01 4.43
CA PHE A 137 -2.22 -9.71 4.17
C PHE A 137 -3.01 -9.67 5.48
N VAL A 138 -3.83 -8.64 5.63
CA VAL A 138 -4.96 -8.65 6.57
C VAL A 138 -6.21 -8.34 5.75
N GLN A 139 -7.07 -9.33 5.60
CA GLN A 139 -8.40 -9.13 5.02
C GLN A 139 -9.29 -8.60 6.13
N VAL A 140 -9.73 -7.35 6.02
CA VAL A 140 -10.82 -6.83 6.84
C VAL A 140 -12.10 -7.40 6.25
N VAL A 141 -12.69 -8.36 6.95
CA VAL A 141 -13.99 -8.94 6.57
C VAL A 141 -15.06 -7.97 7.05
N GLN A 142 -15.95 -7.54 6.14
CA GLN A 142 -17.18 -6.82 6.50
C GLN A 142 -18.10 -7.68 7.35
#